data_AF-A0A9E5F4I6-F1
#
_entry.id   AF-A0A9E5F4I6-F1
#
_cell.length_a   1.000
_cell.length_b   1.000
_cell.length_c   1.000
_cell.angle_alpha   90.00
_cell.angle_beta   90.00
_cell.angle_gamma   90.00
#
_symmetry.space_group_name_H-M   'P 1'
#
loop_
_entity.id
_entity.type
_entity.pdbx_description
1 polymer ?
#
loop_
_entity_poly.entity_id
_entity_poly.type
_entity_poly.pdbx_seq_one_letter_code
_entity_poly.pdbx_strand_id
1 'polypeptide(L)'
;MEKAAFFAEARSDLTGPLQGIKVIEATTTWAGPMAGCVLADFGATVIKVEHPEGEILRRVPLEPPGRQCRAPAPALRQSAAEAATPDSQGQTLSAL
;
A
#
# COMPACT_ATOMS: atom_id res chain seq x y z
N MET A 1 22.96 -15.80 -29.82
CA MET A 1 22.85 -16.50 -28.52
C MET A 1 21.61 -17.38 -28.60
N GLU A 2 21.74 -18.69 -28.39
CA GLU A 2 20.61 -19.62 -28.49
C GLU A 2 19.78 -19.57 -27.19
N LYS A 3 18.44 -19.47 -27.31
CA LYS A 3 17.52 -19.34 -26.15
C LYS A 3 17.61 -20.54 -25.21
N ALA A 4 17.78 -21.74 -25.75
CA ALA A 4 17.85 -22.97 -24.97
C ALA A 4 19.03 -22.99 -24.00
N ALA A 5 20.21 -22.52 -24.44
CA ALA A 5 21.40 -22.44 -23.61
C ALA A 5 21.23 -21.48 -22.42
N PHE A 6 20.50 -20.38 -22.60
CA PHE A 6 20.26 -19.39 -21.53
C PHE A 6 19.40 -19.97 -20.39
N PHE A 7 18.44 -20.84 -20.69
CA PHE A 7 17.52 -21.41 -19.69
C PHE A 7 17.90 -22.82 -19.23
N ALA A 8 19.10 -23.32 -19.56
CA ALA A 8 19.52 -24.69 -19.26
C ALA A 8 19.45 -25.03 -17.76
N GLU A 9 19.69 -24.05 -16.87
CA GLU A 9 19.65 -24.21 -15.42
C GLU A 9 18.38 -23.62 -14.77
N ALA A 10 17.40 -23.19 -15.58
CA ALA A 10 16.19 -22.59 -15.06
C ALA A 10 15.37 -23.63 -14.27
N ARG A 11 14.90 -23.21 -13.09
CA ARG A 11 14.04 -24.01 -12.22
C ARG A 11 12.61 -24.02 -12.78
N SER A 12 12.20 -25.14 -13.37
CA SER A 12 10.86 -25.34 -13.94
C SER A 12 9.83 -25.84 -12.92
N ASP A 13 10.26 -26.16 -11.71
CA ASP A 13 9.43 -26.64 -10.61
C ASP A 13 8.78 -25.51 -9.79
N LEU A 14 9.16 -24.25 -10.04
CA LEU A 14 8.64 -23.09 -9.33
C LEU A 14 7.35 -22.56 -10.00
N THR A 15 6.39 -22.16 -9.18
CA THR A 15 5.12 -21.56 -9.63
C THR A 15 5.27 -20.14 -10.16
N GLY A 16 6.40 -19.47 -9.88
CA GLY A 16 6.70 -18.12 -10.32
C GLY A 16 8.21 -17.85 -10.32
N PRO A 17 8.66 -16.82 -11.05
CA PRO A 17 10.08 -16.56 -11.27
C PRO A 17 10.87 -16.23 -9.98
N LEU A 18 10.22 -15.68 -8.95
CA LEU A 18 10.85 -15.38 -7.66
C LEU A 18 10.27 -16.19 -6.48
N GLN A 19 9.55 -17.29 -6.78
CA GLN A 19 8.94 -18.13 -5.75
C GLN A 19 10.00 -18.64 -4.75
N GLY A 20 9.72 -18.47 -3.46
CA GLY A 20 10.60 -18.91 -2.38
C GLY A 20 11.75 -17.95 -2.04
N ILE A 21 11.94 -16.88 -2.82
CA ILE A 21 12.90 -15.83 -2.50
C ILE A 21 12.31 -14.90 -1.44
N LYS A 22 13.12 -14.54 -0.44
CA LYS A 22 12.79 -13.55 0.59
C LYS A 22 13.60 -12.28 0.35
N VAL A 23 12.92 -11.14 0.29
CA VAL A 23 13.52 -9.83 0.02
C VAL A 23 13.27 -8.92 1.22
N ILE A 24 14.32 -8.26 1.70
CA ILE A 24 14.20 -7.19 2.69
C ILE A 24 14.13 -5.86 1.94
N GLU A 25 13.04 -5.13 2.11
CA GLU A 25 12.81 -3.84 1.48
C GLU A 25 12.99 -2.73 2.53
N ALA A 26 14.13 -2.03 2.45
CA ALA A 26 14.53 -0.96 3.37
C ALA A 26 14.65 0.41 2.67
N THR A 27 13.85 0.61 1.64
CA THR A 27 13.77 1.85 0.87
C THR A 27 12.66 2.75 1.41
N THR A 28 12.60 4.00 0.95
CA THR A 28 11.55 4.95 1.34
C THR A 28 10.87 5.53 0.11
N THR A 29 9.76 6.22 0.34
CA THR A 29 8.97 6.94 -0.67
C THR A 29 8.49 6.09 -1.83
N TRP A 30 8.90 6.35 -3.07
CA TRP A 30 8.16 5.86 -4.25
C TRP A 30 8.86 4.73 -5.00
N ALA A 31 10.05 4.99 -5.54
CA ALA A 31 10.71 4.06 -6.46
C ALA A 31 11.02 2.70 -5.80
N GLY A 32 11.45 2.72 -4.55
CA GLY A 32 11.84 1.52 -3.83
C GLY A 32 10.64 0.64 -3.43
N PRO A 33 9.59 1.17 -2.78
CA PRO A 33 8.39 0.38 -2.51
C PRO A 33 7.71 -0.14 -3.79
N MET A 34 7.74 0.64 -4.88
CA MET A 34 7.26 0.17 -6.19
C MET A 34 8.07 -1.01 -6.72
N ALA A 35 9.40 -0.99 -6.58
CA ALA A 35 10.23 -2.13 -6.93
C ALA A 35 9.89 -3.36 -6.05
N GLY A 36 9.67 -3.14 -4.75
CA GLY A 36 9.19 -4.18 -3.82
C GLY A 36 7.87 -4.82 -4.28
N CYS A 37 6.90 -4.02 -4.72
CA CYS A 37 5.63 -4.52 -5.27
C CYS A 37 5.86 -5.41 -6.50
N VAL A 38 6.68 -4.98 -7.46
CA VAL A 38 6.98 -5.77 -8.67
C VAL A 38 7.64 -7.12 -8.31
N LEU A 39 8.54 -7.13 -7.32
CA LEU A 39 9.15 -8.38 -6.86
C LEU A 39 8.13 -9.31 -6.19
N ALA A 40 7.19 -8.74 -5.42
CA ALA A 40 6.11 -9.50 -4.80
C ALA A 40 5.15 -10.11 -5.84
N ASP A 41 4.81 -9.35 -6.89
CA ASP A 41 3.98 -9.83 -8.01
C ASP A 41 4.63 -11.02 -8.74
N PHE A 42 5.97 -11.09 -8.73
CA PHE A 42 6.75 -12.20 -9.28
C PHE A 42 6.92 -13.39 -8.32
N GLY A 43 6.27 -13.36 -7.15
CA GLY A 43 6.22 -14.46 -6.19
C GLY A 43 7.24 -14.38 -5.05
N ALA A 44 7.97 -13.27 -4.93
CA ALA A 44 8.87 -13.06 -3.80
C ALA A 44 8.09 -12.77 -2.51
N THR A 45 8.60 -13.24 -1.38
CA THR A 45 8.16 -12.78 -0.06
C THR A 45 8.92 -11.51 0.30
N VAL A 46 8.28 -10.35 0.17
CA VAL A 46 8.90 -9.05 0.44
C VAL A 46 8.53 -8.58 1.84
N ILE A 47 9.53 -8.31 2.67
CA ILE A 47 9.38 -7.83 4.05
C ILE A 47 9.80 -6.37 4.09
N LYS A 48 8.84 -5.49 4.34
CA LYS A 48 9.07 -4.06 4.53
C LYS A 48 9.73 -3.79 5.88
N VAL A 49 10.85 -3.07 5.88
CA VAL A 49 11.48 -2.52 7.07
C VAL A 49 11.28 -1.01 7.07
N GLU A 50 10.64 -0.50 8.11
CA GLU A 50 10.37 0.94 8.27
C GLU A 50 11.14 1.52 9.45
N HIS A 51 11.29 2.84 9.45
CA HIS A 51 11.69 3.56 10.66
C HIS A 51 10.70 3.25 11.80
N PRO A 52 11.09 3.28 13.08
CA PRO A 52 10.16 3.10 14.20
C PRO A 52 8.95 4.04 14.19
N GLU A 53 9.11 5.22 13.60
CA GLU A 53 8.03 6.19 13.39
C GLU A 53 7.11 5.85 12.21
N GLY A 54 7.45 4.85 11.40
CA GLY A 54 6.78 4.48 10.16
C GLY A 54 7.27 5.25 8.94
N GLU A 55 6.86 4.77 7.76
CA GLU A 55 7.18 5.38 6.47
C GLU A 55 6.54 6.77 6.28
N ILE A 56 7.28 7.74 5.72
CA ILE A 56 6.81 9.13 5.57
C ILE A 56 5.52 9.23 4.75
N LEU A 57 5.40 8.44 3.67
CA LEU A 57 4.20 8.46 2.82
C LEU A 57 2.93 7.96 3.53
N ARG A 58 3.04 7.27 4.67
CA ARG A 58 1.87 6.90 5.49
C ARG A 58 1.22 8.12 6.16
N ARG A 59 1.97 9.22 6.29
CA ARG A 59 1.56 10.45 6.97
C ARG A 59 1.23 11.59 6.01
N VAL A 60 1.52 11.43 4.72
CA VAL A 60 1.23 12.46 3.70
C VAL A 60 -0.25 12.38 3.35
N PRO A 61 -1.02 13.48 3.52
CA PRO A 61 -2.41 13.51 3.09
C PRO A 61 -2.50 13.26 1.58
N LEU A 62 -3.39 12.35 1.18
CA LEU A 62 -3.68 12.10 -0.24
C LEU A 62 -4.33 13.32 -0.91
N GLU A 63 -4.95 14.19 -0.11
CA GLU A 63 -5.66 15.37 -0.58
C GLU A 63 -4.77 16.61 -0.51
N PRO A 64 -4.61 17.34 -1.64
CA PRO A 64 -4.03 18.67 -1.61
C PRO A 64 -4.89 19.61 -0.74
N PRO A 65 -4.27 20.56 -0.01
CA PRO A 65 -5.01 21.54 0.78
C PRO A 65 -6.08 22.26 -0.05
N GLY A 66 -7.31 22.34 0.48
CA GLY A 66 -8.39 23.12 -0.13
C GLY A 66 -9.15 22.43 -1.29
N ARG A 67 -8.88 21.15 -1.57
CA ARG A 67 -9.62 20.40 -2.59
C ARG A 67 -10.19 19.12 -1.97
N GLN A 68 -11.39 19.23 -1.39
CA GLN A 68 -12.13 18.04 -0.96
C GLN A 68 -12.42 17.21 -2.21
N CYS A 69 -11.81 16.02 -2.29
CA CYS A 69 -12.22 15.08 -3.31
C CYS A 69 -13.60 14.59 -2.88
N ARG A 70 -14.66 15.15 -3.46
CA ARG A 70 -16.03 14.69 -3.23
C ARG A 70 -16.08 13.25 -3.72
N ALA A 71 -15.84 12.29 -2.81
CA ALA A 71 -16.08 10.89 -3.09
C ALA A 71 -17.51 10.77 -3.64
N PRO A 72 -17.74 9.98 -4.71
CA PRO A 72 -19.10 9.62 -5.06
C PRO A 72 -19.77 9.03 -3.81
N ALA A 73 -21.04 9.41 -3.59
CA ALA A 73 -21.84 9.03 -2.43
C ALA A 73 -21.74 7.51 -2.13
N PRO A 74 -21.89 7.10 -0.85
CA PRO A 74 -21.18 5.96 -0.28
C PRO A 74 -21.75 4.62 -0.74
N ALA A 75 -20.97 3.83 -1.47
CA ALA A 75 -21.27 2.41 -1.72
C ALA A 75 -20.37 1.44 -0.93
N LEU A 76 -19.43 1.93 -0.11
CA LEU A 76 -18.57 1.06 0.70
C LEU A 76 -18.53 1.53 2.15
N ARG A 77 -19.60 1.20 2.86
CA ARG A 77 -19.59 1.09 4.32
C ARG A 77 -18.73 -0.11 4.70
N GLN A 78 -17.61 0.11 5.39
CA GLN A 78 -17.26 -0.69 6.56
C GLN A 78 -16.24 0.05 7.45
N SER A 79 -16.69 0.24 8.69
CA SER A 79 -15.93 0.56 9.91
C SER A 79 -15.07 1.83 9.97
N ALA A 80 -15.70 3.00 9.89
CA ALA A 80 -15.27 4.13 10.71
C ALA A 80 -16.42 4.45 11.66
N ALA A 81 -16.32 3.93 12.88
CA ALA A 81 -17.20 4.28 13.98
C ALA A 81 -17.16 5.79 14.23
N GLU A 82 -18.33 6.31 14.57
CA GLU A 82 -18.68 7.71 14.80
C GLU A 82 -17.57 8.61 15.38
N ALA A 83 -17.28 9.68 14.65
CA ALA A 83 -16.91 10.95 15.27
C ALA A 83 -17.97 11.96 14.84
N ALA A 84 -18.94 12.21 15.73
CA ALA A 84 -19.91 13.28 15.57
C ALA A 84 -19.16 14.62 15.51
N THR A 85 -19.29 15.35 14.41
CA THR A 85 -18.76 16.70 14.28
C THR A 85 -19.75 17.68 14.92
N PRO A 86 -19.35 18.54 15.87
CA PRO A 86 -20.20 19.64 16.34
C PRO A 86 -20.25 20.75 15.28
N ASP A 87 -21.41 21.42 15.16
CA ASP A 87 -21.54 22.64 14.35
C ASP A 87 -20.67 23.76 14.93
N SER A 88 -20.30 24.70 14.07
CA SER A 88 -19.59 25.98 14.27
C SER A 88 -20.11 26.89 15.39
N GLN A 89 -21.18 26.51 16.10
CA GLN A 89 -21.75 27.21 17.26
C GLN A 89 -21.71 26.37 18.56
N GLY A 90 -21.17 25.14 18.54
CA GLY A 90 -20.95 24.32 19.74
C GLY A 90 -22.20 23.83 20.48
N GLN A 91 -23.39 23.86 19.88
CA GLN A 91 -24.60 23.32 20.51
C GLN A 91 -25.04 22.00 19.87
N THR A 92 -24.99 20.93 20.67
CA THR A 92 -25.65 19.66 20.37
C THR A 92 -27.00 19.66 21.09
N LEU A 93 -28.09 19.95 20.38
CA LEU A 93 -29.43 19.71 20.91
C LEU A 93 -29.78 18.24 20.69
N SER A 94 -29.86 17.49 21.78
CA SER A 94 -30.51 16.18 21.83
C SER A 94 -32.00 16.38 21.52
N ALA A 95 -32.46 15.76 20.44
CA ALA A 95 -33.86 15.44 20.25
C ALA A 95 -33.96 13.92 20.13
N LEU A 96 -34.85 13.39 20.95
CA LEU A 96 -35.26 11.99 21.15
C LEU A 96 -35.15 11.07 19.94
#